data_AF-A0A952L900-F1
#
_entry.id   AF-A0A952L900-F1
#
_cell.length_a   1.000
_cell.length_b   1.000
_cell.length_c   1.000
_cell.angle_alpha   90.00
_cell.angle_beta   90.00
_cell.angle_gamma   90.00
#
_symmetry.space_group_name_H-M   'P 1'
#
loop_
_entity.id
_entity.type
_entity.pdbx_description
1 polymer ?
#
loop_
_entity_poly.entity_id
_entity_poly.type
_entity_poly.pdbx_seq_one_letter_code
_entity_poly.pdbx_strand_id
1 'polypeptide(L)'
;NSAVLFPETVAMREIPSFTWGAIFQDREAARYRRVVRAAAEITKLELPEDPPAMLDDQHLTEETFVMWDIIHDRSHMRGDLPFDPFMIKQRMPFFLYSLEELRCDLTAFRESVKLERELSALPDAELSEAQRAIRDHAHLVQYAVMFDRIFRFAITGSRVRNYDGLGGQLLFAWMHQHDVLHWTDTQLTIDWENVPEVVIALSDQINDLYWRSIDRPKVAHWLAAYEMLTRTLTPHPASNWARGLSDEVLSGAPKGYTDQVLDDEFPLSMFYEALNKKMTAVIESTAGITGTTDAAPADAA
;
A
#
# COMPACT_ATOMS: atom_id res chain seq x y z
N ASN A 1 -4.39 -11.04 12.61
CA ASN A 1 -3.37 -10.00 12.39
C ASN A 1 -4.05 -8.65 12.24
N SER A 2 -4.44 -8.01 13.35
CA SER A 2 -4.91 -6.61 13.28
C SER A 2 -3.73 -5.70 13.58
N ALA A 3 -3.42 -4.79 12.65
CA ALA A 3 -2.41 -3.74 12.80
C ALA A 3 -2.97 -2.52 13.54
N VAL A 4 -4.29 -2.32 13.42
CA VAL A 4 -5.01 -1.16 13.97
C VAL A 4 -6.10 -1.63 14.93
N LEU A 5 -6.34 -0.85 15.98
CA LEU A 5 -7.49 -0.99 16.87
C LEU A 5 -8.44 0.20 16.66
N PHE A 6 -9.49 -0.03 15.87
CA PHE A 6 -10.60 0.91 15.79
C PHE A 6 -11.58 0.66 16.93
N PRO A 7 -11.99 1.69 17.66
CA PRO A 7 -12.91 1.48 18.77
C PRO A 7 -14.27 0.87 18.37
N GLU A 8 -14.70 1.05 17.12
CA GLU A 8 -15.89 0.42 16.52
C GLU A 8 -15.78 -1.11 16.42
N THR A 9 -14.56 -1.67 16.53
CA THR A 9 -14.31 -3.12 16.49
C THR A 9 -14.42 -3.80 17.86
N VAL A 10 -14.70 -3.02 18.91
CA VAL A 10 -14.87 -3.51 20.28
C VAL A 10 -16.34 -3.40 20.68
N ALA A 11 -16.90 -4.46 21.26
CA ALA A 11 -18.27 -4.41 21.77
C ALA A 11 -18.36 -3.43 22.95
N MET A 12 -19.14 -2.36 22.79
CA MET A 12 -19.34 -1.33 23.81
C MET A 12 -20.82 -1.21 24.18
N ARG A 13 -21.09 -0.86 25.45
CA ARG A 13 -22.46 -0.64 25.96
C ARG A 13 -23.10 0.63 25.38
N GLU A 14 -22.29 1.62 25.06
CA GLU A 14 -22.64 2.89 24.44
C GLU A 14 -21.45 3.31 23.55
N ILE A 15 -21.68 4.05 22.47
CA ILE A 15 -20.62 4.52 21.56
C ILE A 15 -20.02 5.80 22.15
N PRO A 16 -18.80 5.78 22.71
CA PRO A 16 -18.17 6.99 23.23
C PRO A 16 -17.61 7.84 22.07
N SER A 17 -17.36 9.12 22.33
CA SER A 17 -16.63 9.97 21.40
C SER A 17 -15.15 9.53 21.35
N PHE A 18 -14.69 9.10 20.18
CA PHE A 18 -13.30 8.69 19.98
C PHE A 18 -12.43 9.88 19.58
N THR A 19 -11.31 10.06 20.28
CA THR A 19 -10.29 11.06 19.97
C THR A 19 -8.93 10.42 19.66
N TRP A 20 -8.86 9.09 19.62
CA TRP A 20 -7.64 8.32 19.46
C TRP A 20 -7.88 7.05 18.66
N GLY A 21 -6.87 6.64 17.89
CA GLY A 21 -6.70 5.30 17.34
C GLY A 21 -5.36 4.76 17.83
N ALA A 22 -5.17 3.43 17.80
CA ALA A 22 -3.91 2.81 18.15
C ALA A 22 -3.42 1.91 17.01
N ILE A 23 -2.16 2.07 16.65
CA ILE A 23 -1.47 1.26 15.66
C ILE A 23 -0.34 0.51 16.37
N PHE A 24 -0.26 -0.80 16.12
CA PHE A 24 0.74 -1.67 16.73
C PHE A 24 2.02 -1.68 15.89
N GLN A 25 2.79 -0.59 15.98
CA GLN A 25 4.00 -0.40 15.16
C GLN A 25 5.07 -1.44 15.42
N ASP A 26 5.16 -1.96 16.64
CA ASP A 26 6.06 -3.06 16.98
C ASP A 26 5.82 -4.30 16.10
N ARG A 27 4.56 -4.55 15.74
CA ARG A 27 4.17 -5.71 14.93
C ARG A 27 4.39 -5.46 13.44
N GLU A 28 4.01 -4.28 12.95
CA GLU A 28 4.19 -3.95 11.53
C GLU A 28 5.68 -3.84 11.18
N ALA A 29 6.49 -3.23 12.06
CA ALA A 29 7.94 -3.22 11.93
C ALA A 29 8.55 -4.63 11.91
N ALA A 30 8.16 -5.50 12.85
CA ALA A 30 8.65 -6.88 12.87
C ALA A 30 8.25 -7.67 11.60
N ARG A 31 7.01 -7.47 11.11
CA ARG A 31 6.55 -8.07 9.84
C ARG A 31 7.36 -7.60 8.67
N TYR A 32 7.53 -6.29 8.55
CA TYR A 32 8.29 -5.65 7.50
C TYR A 32 9.70 -6.24 7.42
N ARG A 33 10.42 -6.22 8.57
CA ARG A 33 11.81 -6.70 8.65
C ARG A 33 11.94 -8.16 8.21
N ARG A 34 11.03 -9.03 8.64
CA ARG A 34 11.03 -10.45 8.26
C ARG A 34 10.64 -10.69 6.80
N VAL A 35 9.58 -10.04 6.32
CA VAL A 35 9.04 -10.25 4.96
C VAL A 35 9.98 -9.66 3.91
N VAL A 36 10.46 -8.43 4.10
CA VAL A 36 11.31 -7.76 3.11
C VAL A 36 12.65 -8.48 2.97
N ARG A 37 13.24 -8.95 4.07
CA ARG A 37 14.48 -9.75 4.01
C ARG A 37 14.31 -11.02 3.18
N ALA A 38 13.25 -11.79 3.44
CA ALA A 38 12.97 -13.01 2.69
C ALA A 38 12.63 -12.71 1.22
N ALA A 39 11.87 -11.66 0.96
CA ALA A 39 11.51 -11.25 -0.38
C ALA A 39 12.74 -10.83 -1.19
N ALA A 40 13.65 -10.03 -0.60
CA ALA A 40 14.90 -9.63 -1.23
C ALA A 40 15.77 -10.86 -1.58
N GLU A 41 15.90 -11.83 -0.67
CA GLU A 41 16.62 -13.08 -0.94
C GLU A 41 15.98 -13.90 -2.08
N ILE A 42 14.66 -14.11 -2.02
CA ILE A 42 13.91 -14.89 -3.02
C ILE A 42 13.98 -14.26 -4.41
N THR A 43 13.94 -12.93 -4.46
CA THR A 43 13.96 -12.15 -5.70
C THR A 43 15.36 -11.75 -6.14
N LYS A 44 16.40 -12.05 -5.35
CA LYS A 44 17.79 -11.62 -5.56
C LYS A 44 17.92 -10.11 -5.74
N LEU A 45 17.04 -9.35 -5.09
CA LEU A 45 17.09 -7.91 -5.11
C LEU A 45 18.29 -7.44 -4.27
N GLU A 46 19.18 -6.68 -4.91
CA GLU A 46 20.23 -5.96 -4.20
C GLU A 46 19.61 -4.72 -3.55
N LEU A 47 19.66 -4.66 -2.23
CA LEU A 47 19.15 -3.53 -1.46
C LEU A 47 20.17 -2.38 -1.45
N PRO A 48 19.73 -1.11 -1.49
CA PRO A 48 20.57 0.06 -1.19
C PRO A 48 21.19 0.00 0.22
N GLU A 49 22.06 0.96 0.55
CA GLU A 49 22.76 0.99 1.85
C GLU A 49 21.81 1.17 3.04
N ASP A 50 20.73 1.95 2.89
CA ASP A 50 19.84 2.33 3.99
C ASP A 50 18.83 1.25 4.43
N PRO A 51 18.14 0.52 3.52
CA PRO A 51 17.17 -0.50 3.94
C PRO A 51 17.74 -1.58 4.89
N PRO A 52 18.96 -2.12 4.71
CA PRO A 52 19.55 -3.06 5.66
C PRO A 52 19.59 -2.55 7.11
N ALA A 53 19.89 -1.27 7.35
CA ALA A 53 19.90 -0.70 8.69
C ALA A 53 18.50 -0.75 9.33
N MET A 54 17.46 -0.44 8.56
CA MET A 54 16.07 -0.60 9.01
C MET A 54 15.71 -2.08 9.25
N LEU A 55 16.10 -2.97 8.33
CA LEU A 55 15.83 -4.40 8.49
C LEU A 55 16.50 -5.01 9.74
N ASP A 56 17.63 -4.45 10.19
CA ASP A 56 18.37 -4.91 11.37
C ASP A 56 17.93 -4.22 12.67
N ASP A 57 17.30 -3.05 12.61
CA ASP A 57 16.88 -2.27 13.78
C ASP A 57 15.34 -2.18 13.90
N GLN A 58 14.81 -2.85 14.92
CA GLN A 58 13.38 -2.84 15.25
C GLN A 58 12.88 -1.44 15.59
N HIS A 59 13.63 -0.66 16.36
CA HIS A 59 13.18 0.63 16.85
C HIS A 59 13.16 1.66 15.71
N LEU A 60 14.21 1.68 14.88
CA LEU A 60 14.25 2.52 13.68
C LEU A 60 13.09 2.22 12.73
N THR A 61 12.77 0.93 12.55
CA THR A 61 11.62 0.54 11.72
C THR A 61 10.30 1.00 12.35
N GLU A 62 10.13 0.85 13.68
CA GLU A 62 8.94 1.38 14.37
C GLU A 62 8.78 2.88 14.17
N GLU A 63 9.83 3.68 14.34
CA GLU A 63 9.80 5.13 14.15
C GLU A 63 9.48 5.52 12.70
N THR A 64 10.02 4.76 11.72
CA THR A 64 9.71 4.94 10.30
C THR A 64 8.22 4.67 10.03
N PHE A 65 7.68 3.58 10.55
CA PHE A 65 6.26 3.27 10.40
C PHE A 65 5.35 4.26 11.14
N VAL A 66 5.77 4.81 12.29
CA VAL A 66 5.05 5.91 12.95
C VAL A 66 4.92 7.10 12.02
N MET A 67 6.00 7.50 11.34
CA MET A 67 5.95 8.62 10.40
C MET A 67 5.04 8.32 9.20
N TRP A 68 5.19 7.13 8.59
CA TRP A 68 4.34 6.69 7.49
C TRP A 68 2.86 6.74 7.90
N ASP A 69 2.48 6.06 8.98
CA ASP A 69 1.09 5.90 9.37
C ASP A 69 0.45 7.22 9.83
N ILE A 70 1.21 8.11 10.49
CA ILE A 70 0.69 9.45 10.82
C ILE A 70 0.29 10.20 9.55
N ILE A 71 1.10 10.12 8.48
CA ILE A 71 0.77 10.80 7.22
C ILE A 71 -0.37 10.07 6.51
N HIS A 72 -0.33 8.75 6.43
CA HIS A 72 -1.37 7.91 5.82
C HIS A 72 -2.74 8.16 6.45
N ASP A 73 -2.88 7.96 7.76
CA ASP A 73 -4.17 8.08 8.46
C ASP A 73 -4.73 9.49 8.38
N ARG A 74 -3.87 10.51 8.45
CA ARG A 74 -4.28 11.90 8.27
C ARG A 74 -4.75 12.17 6.85
N SER A 75 -4.20 11.47 5.86
CA SER A 75 -4.55 11.63 4.44
C SER A 75 -5.95 11.14 4.11
N HIS A 76 -6.50 10.15 4.83
CA HIS A 76 -7.89 9.73 4.66
C HIS A 76 -8.89 10.88 4.83
N MET A 77 -8.59 11.85 5.69
CA MET A 77 -9.45 13.00 5.98
C MET A 77 -9.05 14.27 5.20
N ARG A 78 -8.19 14.15 4.18
CA ARG A 78 -7.62 15.27 3.42
C ARG A 78 -7.67 14.99 1.91
N GLY A 79 -7.63 16.06 1.13
CA GLY A 79 -7.68 16.01 -0.34
C GLY A 79 -9.08 16.25 -0.90
N ASP A 80 -9.22 16.07 -2.21
CA ASP A 80 -10.50 16.24 -2.91
C ASP A 80 -11.41 15.04 -2.69
N LEU A 81 -12.61 15.31 -2.17
CA LEU A 81 -13.60 14.31 -1.79
C LEU A 81 -12.98 13.17 -0.94
N PRO A 82 -12.42 13.50 0.24
CA PRO A 82 -11.80 12.51 1.11
C PRO A 82 -12.81 11.40 1.41
N PHE A 83 -12.32 10.18 1.65
CA PHE A 83 -13.15 9.04 2.01
C PHE A 83 -13.73 9.25 3.43
N ASP A 84 -14.73 10.12 3.47
CA ASP A 84 -15.40 10.64 4.66
C ASP A 84 -16.08 9.49 5.44
N PRO A 85 -16.28 9.59 6.77
CA PRO A 85 -17.21 8.74 7.52
C PRO A 85 -18.63 8.57 6.91
N PHE A 86 -19.08 9.44 5.99
CA PHE A 86 -20.30 9.22 5.19
C PHE A 86 -20.16 8.15 4.08
N MET A 87 -18.93 7.84 3.64
CA MET A 87 -18.61 6.85 2.59
C MET A 87 -18.27 5.47 3.15
N ILE A 88 -17.73 5.37 4.38
CA ILE A 88 -17.39 4.09 5.05
C ILE A 88 -18.60 3.14 5.18
N LYS A 89 -19.82 3.69 5.25
CA LYS A 89 -21.06 2.89 5.32
C LYS A 89 -21.67 2.52 3.97
N GLN A 90 -21.06 2.95 2.86
CA GLN A 90 -21.58 2.71 1.53
C GLN A 90 -20.90 1.50 0.89
N ARG A 91 -21.71 0.54 0.43
CA ARG A 91 -21.22 -0.59 -0.34
C ARG A 91 -20.74 -0.10 -1.70
N MET A 92 -19.45 -0.28 -1.98
CA MET A 92 -18.84 0.07 -3.26
C MET A 92 -17.91 -1.07 -3.75
N PRO A 93 -17.51 -1.07 -5.03
CA PRO A 93 -16.55 -2.05 -5.54
C PRO A 93 -15.24 -2.04 -4.75
N PHE A 94 -14.66 -3.21 -4.49
CA PHE A 94 -13.53 -3.31 -3.58
C PHE A 94 -12.29 -2.53 -4.05
N PHE A 95 -12.15 -2.38 -5.36
CA PHE A 95 -11.05 -1.66 -5.99
C PHE A 95 -11.03 -0.16 -5.68
N LEU A 96 -12.14 0.43 -5.22
CA LEU A 96 -12.13 1.83 -4.74
C LEU A 96 -11.48 1.94 -3.36
N TYR A 97 -11.65 0.94 -2.49
CA TYR A 97 -10.88 0.89 -1.24
C TYR A 97 -9.39 0.72 -1.55
N SER A 98 -9.03 -0.08 -2.56
CA SER A 98 -7.62 -0.20 -3.00
C SER A 98 -7.02 1.14 -3.41
N LEU A 99 -7.78 1.93 -4.19
CA LEU A 99 -7.32 3.23 -4.64
C LEU A 99 -7.21 4.23 -3.49
N GLU A 100 -8.11 4.16 -2.50
CA GLU A 100 -8.04 5.02 -1.32
C GLU A 100 -6.83 4.71 -0.44
N GLU A 101 -6.62 3.45 -0.09
CA GLU A 101 -5.49 3.01 0.72
C GLU A 101 -4.16 3.33 0.02
N LEU A 102 -4.10 3.07 -1.29
CA LEU A 102 -2.93 3.42 -2.09
C LEU A 102 -2.76 4.95 -2.22
N ARG A 103 -3.83 5.73 -2.33
CA ARG A 103 -3.74 7.21 -2.34
C ARG A 103 -3.08 7.72 -1.06
N CYS A 104 -3.50 7.22 0.10
CA CYS A 104 -2.95 7.61 1.39
C CYS A 104 -1.47 7.23 1.51
N ASP A 105 -1.10 6.01 1.11
CA ASP A 105 0.31 5.58 1.08
C ASP A 105 1.16 6.38 0.12
N LEU A 106 0.65 6.64 -1.08
CA LEU A 106 1.39 7.42 -2.06
C LEU A 106 1.45 8.91 -1.70
N THR A 107 0.54 9.38 -0.83
CA THR A 107 0.66 10.70 -0.21
C THR A 107 1.79 10.69 0.83
N ALA A 108 1.87 9.67 1.69
CA ALA A 108 2.98 9.50 2.61
C ALA A 108 4.33 9.39 1.88
N PHE A 109 4.39 8.62 0.81
CA PHE A 109 5.56 8.53 -0.07
C PHE A 109 5.93 9.89 -0.66
N ARG A 110 4.99 10.61 -1.28
CA ARG A 110 5.24 11.92 -1.90
C ARG A 110 5.73 12.96 -0.90
N GLU A 111 5.06 13.09 0.26
CA GLU A 111 5.48 14.06 1.26
C GLU A 111 6.84 13.70 1.84
N SER A 112 7.17 12.42 1.94
CA SER A 112 8.49 11.97 2.35
C SER A 112 9.58 12.31 1.33
N VAL A 113 9.34 12.09 0.03
CA VAL A 113 10.25 12.56 -1.06
C VAL A 113 10.48 14.07 -0.96
N LYS A 114 9.41 14.84 -0.73
CA LYS A 114 9.50 16.30 -0.61
C LYS A 114 10.33 16.72 0.61
N LEU A 115 10.04 16.15 1.79
CA LEU A 115 10.76 16.45 3.03
C LEU A 115 12.25 16.10 2.92
N GLU A 116 12.57 14.93 2.37
CA GLU A 116 13.95 14.53 2.12
C GLU A 116 14.66 15.56 1.23
N ARG A 117 14.07 15.93 0.09
CA ARG A 117 14.66 16.89 -0.85
C ARG A 117 14.85 18.28 -0.24
N GLU A 118 13.82 18.81 0.41
CA GLU A 118 13.86 20.14 1.01
C GLU A 118 14.91 20.23 2.12
N LEU A 119 15.03 19.21 2.96
CA LEU A 119 15.97 19.19 4.08
C LEU A 119 17.40 18.84 3.64
N SER A 120 17.56 17.99 2.62
CA SER A 120 18.88 17.66 2.04
C SER A 120 19.47 18.81 1.23
N ALA A 121 18.65 19.78 0.79
CA ALA A 121 19.14 20.98 0.11
C ALA A 121 19.81 21.99 1.07
N LEU A 122 19.59 21.85 2.38
CA LEU A 122 20.21 22.69 3.40
C LEU A 122 21.55 22.09 3.86
N PRO A 123 22.55 22.90 4.22
CA PRO A 123 23.78 22.38 4.83
C PRO A 123 23.45 21.64 6.14
N ASP A 124 24.03 20.46 6.34
CA ASP A 124 23.69 19.60 7.49
C ASP A 124 23.91 20.31 8.85
N ALA A 125 24.93 21.18 8.93
CA ALA A 125 25.22 22.00 10.10
C ALA A 125 24.13 23.03 10.45
N GLU A 126 23.24 23.36 9.51
CA GLU A 126 22.12 24.29 9.68
C GLU A 126 20.82 23.58 10.10
N LEU A 127 20.76 22.25 9.95
CA LEU A 127 19.61 21.47 10.39
C LEU A 127 19.58 21.36 11.92
N SER A 128 18.41 21.53 12.50
CA SER A 128 18.16 21.05 13.86
C SER A 128 18.19 19.53 13.92
N GLU A 129 18.33 18.97 15.13
CA GLU A 129 18.27 17.51 15.35
C GLU A 129 16.95 16.92 14.86
N ALA A 130 15.83 17.60 15.12
CA ALA A 130 14.52 17.20 14.63
C ALA A 130 14.43 17.20 13.10
N GLN A 131 15.04 18.18 12.42
CA GLN A 131 15.05 18.22 10.97
C GLN A 131 15.90 17.09 10.37
N ARG A 132 17.07 16.76 10.96
CA ARG A 132 17.84 15.59 10.54
C ARG A 132 17.02 14.31 10.69
N ALA A 133 16.40 14.11 11.86
CA ALA A 133 15.54 12.95 12.08
C ALA A 133 14.39 12.87 11.06
N ILE A 134 13.71 13.98 10.76
CA ILE A 134 12.63 14.00 9.75
C ILE A 134 13.16 13.64 8.37
N ARG A 135 14.30 14.21 7.94
CA ARG A 135 14.92 13.90 6.65
C ARG A 135 15.24 12.42 6.53
N ASP A 136 15.91 11.88 7.55
CA ASP A 136 16.41 10.50 7.53
C ASP A 136 15.23 9.50 7.56
N HIS A 137 14.20 9.75 8.38
CA HIS A 137 12.99 8.92 8.38
C HIS A 137 12.17 9.06 7.09
N ALA A 138 12.10 10.27 6.50
CA ALA A 138 11.42 10.47 5.22
C ALA A 138 12.07 9.65 4.10
N HIS A 139 13.39 9.52 4.11
CA HIS A 139 14.09 8.63 3.18
C HIS A 139 13.66 7.17 3.39
N LEU A 140 13.62 6.71 4.63
CA LEU A 140 13.23 5.33 4.97
C LEU A 140 11.75 5.01 4.68
N VAL A 141 10.84 5.96 4.88
CA VAL A 141 9.40 5.80 4.59
C VAL A 141 9.17 5.45 3.12
N GLN A 142 9.96 6.00 2.19
CA GLN A 142 9.84 5.68 0.77
C GLN A 142 10.05 4.19 0.50
N TYR A 143 11.10 3.60 1.09
CA TYR A 143 11.35 2.16 0.99
C TYR A 143 10.30 1.34 1.75
N ALA A 144 9.86 1.81 2.92
CA ALA A 144 8.85 1.13 3.73
C ALA A 144 7.55 0.95 2.92
N VAL A 145 7.00 2.05 2.40
CA VAL A 145 5.78 2.07 1.58
C VAL A 145 5.93 1.15 0.37
N MET A 146 7.02 1.31 -0.38
CA MET A 146 7.23 0.55 -1.62
C MET A 146 7.36 -0.94 -1.33
N PHE A 147 8.25 -1.34 -0.42
CA PHE A 147 8.51 -2.76 -0.17
C PHE A 147 7.33 -3.48 0.47
N ASP A 148 6.61 -2.87 1.40
CA ASP A 148 5.42 -3.53 1.95
C ASP A 148 4.32 -3.68 0.91
N ARG A 149 4.06 -2.65 0.09
CA ARG A 149 3.06 -2.75 -0.98
C ARG A 149 3.42 -3.85 -1.98
N ILE A 150 4.67 -3.94 -2.43
CA ILE A 150 5.05 -4.91 -3.49
C ILE A 150 5.44 -6.30 -2.97
N PHE A 151 5.85 -6.48 -1.71
CA PHE A 151 6.27 -7.80 -1.21
C PHE A 151 5.32 -8.42 -0.20
N ARG A 152 4.64 -7.60 0.61
CA ARG A 152 3.75 -8.11 1.67
C ARG A 152 2.30 -7.99 1.29
N PHE A 153 1.80 -6.78 1.07
CA PHE A 153 0.38 -6.52 0.86
C PHE A 153 -0.16 -7.20 -0.39
N ALA A 154 0.58 -7.17 -1.50
CA ALA A 154 0.21 -7.81 -2.77
C ALA A 154 -0.20 -9.29 -2.64
N ILE A 155 0.38 -10.01 -1.66
CA ILE A 155 0.24 -11.46 -1.50
C ILE A 155 -0.21 -11.90 -0.10
N THR A 156 -0.59 -10.96 0.77
CA THR A 156 -1.12 -11.29 2.11
C THR A 156 -2.65 -11.46 2.07
N GLY A 157 -3.15 -12.50 2.73
CA GLY A 157 -4.59 -12.74 2.89
C GLY A 157 -5.23 -13.49 1.71
N SER A 158 -6.57 -13.61 1.75
CA SER A 158 -7.32 -14.30 0.68
C SER A 158 -7.32 -13.49 -0.62
N ARG A 159 -7.68 -14.10 -1.75
CA ARG A 159 -7.92 -13.39 -3.03
C ARG A 159 -9.35 -12.84 -3.18
N VAL A 160 -10.21 -13.04 -2.19
CA VAL A 160 -11.60 -12.58 -2.24
C VAL A 160 -11.67 -11.10 -1.88
N ARG A 161 -11.84 -10.26 -2.90
CA ARG A 161 -12.04 -8.81 -2.82
C ARG A 161 -10.97 -8.12 -1.97
N ASN A 162 -9.72 -8.60 -2.11
CA ASN A 162 -8.58 -8.14 -1.34
C ASN A 162 -8.08 -6.79 -1.88
N TYR A 163 -8.51 -5.73 -1.20
CA TYR A 163 -8.22 -4.38 -1.65
C TYR A 163 -6.75 -3.99 -1.48
N ASP A 164 -6.10 -4.40 -0.39
CA ASP A 164 -4.68 -4.14 -0.15
C ASP A 164 -3.80 -4.85 -1.17
N GLY A 165 -4.14 -6.11 -1.46
CA GLY A 165 -3.46 -6.90 -2.48
C GLY A 165 -3.53 -6.27 -3.86
N LEU A 166 -4.68 -5.68 -4.22
CA LEU A 166 -4.83 -4.96 -5.49
C LEU A 166 -3.97 -3.69 -5.55
N GLY A 167 -3.89 -2.90 -4.45
CA GLY A 167 -3.04 -1.71 -4.40
C GLY A 167 -1.56 -2.03 -4.62
N GLY A 168 -1.06 -3.09 -3.99
CA GLY A 168 0.31 -3.58 -4.18
C GLY A 168 0.62 -4.06 -5.60
N GLN A 169 -0.33 -4.76 -6.22
CA GLN A 169 -0.22 -5.17 -7.62
C GLN A 169 -0.17 -3.97 -8.57
N LEU A 170 -1.01 -2.96 -8.33
CA LEU A 170 -1.04 -1.74 -9.14
C LEU A 170 0.30 -1.02 -9.11
N LEU A 171 0.86 -0.80 -7.91
CA LEU A 171 2.16 -0.14 -7.75
C LEU A 171 3.29 -0.91 -8.47
N PHE A 172 3.35 -2.23 -8.29
CA PHE A 172 4.36 -3.05 -8.94
C PHE A 172 4.24 -3.02 -10.47
N ALA A 173 3.03 -3.23 -11.00
CA ALA A 173 2.81 -3.24 -12.44
C ALA A 173 3.08 -1.85 -13.05
N TRP A 174 2.74 -0.79 -12.33
CA TRP A 174 3.03 0.59 -12.72
C TRP A 174 4.55 0.84 -12.84
N MET A 175 5.31 0.52 -11.79
CA MET A 175 6.78 0.66 -11.81
C MET A 175 7.42 -0.19 -12.92
N HIS A 176 6.89 -1.38 -13.16
CA HIS A 176 7.34 -2.24 -14.25
C HIS A 176 7.08 -1.63 -15.64
N GLN A 177 5.86 -1.13 -15.88
CA GLN A 177 5.49 -0.55 -17.18
C GLN A 177 6.15 0.81 -17.46
N HIS A 178 6.79 1.40 -16.45
CA HIS A 178 7.55 2.65 -16.54
C HIS A 178 9.05 2.42 -16.37
N ASP A 179 9.52 1.20 -16.60
CA ASP A 179 10.93 0.83 -16.71
C ASP A 179 11.81 1.12 -15.47
N VAL A 180 11.22 1.25 -14.26
CA VAL A 180 11.97 1.39 -13.00
C VAL A 180 11.97 0.13 -12.14
N LEU A 181 11.21 -0.90 -12.52
CA LEU A 181 11.24 -2.22 -11.90
C LEU A 181 11.31 -3.31 -12.97
N HIS A 182 12.30 -4.19 -12.87
CA HIS A 182 12.55 -5.24 -13.87
C HIS A 182 12.63 -6.62 -13.22
N TRP A 183 12.01 -7.61 -13.86
CA TRP A 183 12.19 -9.02 -13.53
C TRP A 183 12.83 -9.74 -14.72
N THR A 184 14.14 -9.92 -14.66
CA THR A 184 14.95 -10.49 -15.74
C THR A 184 15.89 -11.54 -15.18
N ASP A 185 16.07 -12.65 -15.88
CA ASP A 185 16.99 -13.73 -15.46
C ASP A 185 16.79 -14.21 -14.01
N THR A 186 15.53 -14.24 -13.56
CA THR A 186 15.13 -14.61 -12.19
C THR A 186 15.67 -13.68 -11.10
N GLN A 187 15.91 -12.42 -11.44
CA GLN A 187 16.35 -11.37 -10.55
C GLN A 187 15.43 -10.15 -10.68
N LEU A 188 15.10 -9.57 -9.53
CA LEU A 188 14.43 -8.28 -9.45
C LEU A 188 15.49 -7.18 -9.37
N THR A 189 15.40 -6.19 -10.24
CA THR A 189 16.22 -4.98 -10.19
C THR A 189 15.33 -3.74 -10.21
N ILE A 190 15.75 -2.71 -9.48
CA ILE A 190 15.00 -1.46 -9.34
C ILE A 190 15.94 -0.30 -9.67
N ASP A 191 15.45 0.64 -10.48
CA ASP A 191 16.11 1.91 -10.77
C ASP A 191 15.78 2.93 -9.67
N TRP A 192 16.56 2.88 -8.59
CA TRP A 192 16.35 3.67 -7.38
C TRP A 192 16.30 5.18 -7.61
N GLU A 193 17.05 5.69 -8.60
CA GLU A 193 17.10 7.11 -8.91
C GLU A 193 15.77 7.62 -9.47
N ASN A 194 15.12 6.83 -10.32
CA ASN A 194 13.90 7.23 -11.03
C ASN A 194 12.60 6.77 -10.35
N VAL A 195 12.66 5.85 -9.38
CA VAL A 195 11.48 5.38 -8.62
C VAL A 195 10.65 6.53 -8.03
N PRO A 196 11.22 7.56 -7.36
CA PRO A 196 10.41 8.59 -6.72
C PRO A 196 9.46 9.29 -7.70
N GLU A 197 9.96 9.69 -8.87
CA GLU A 197 9.16 10.39 -9.89
C GLU A 197 8.08 9.47 -10.48
N VAL A 198 8.40 8.20 -10.75
CA VAL A 198 7.43 7.23 -11.28
C VAL A 198 6.31 6.95 -10.28
N VAL A 199 6.64 6.76 -9.01
CA VAL A 199 5.64 6.51 -7.95
C VAL A 199 4.77 7.75 -7.72
N ILE A 200 5.36 8.95 -7.75
CA ILE A 200 4.63 10.23 -7.69
C ILE A 200 3.69 10.39 -8.89
N ALA A 201 4.08 9.96 -10.09
CA ALA A 201 3.21 10.01 -11.27
C ALA A 201 1.96 9.10 -11.12
N LEU A 202 2.07 7.94 -10.46
CA LEU A 202 0.89 7.13 -10.10
C LEU A 202 0.01 7.87 -9.09
N SER A 203 0.63 8.48 -8.07
CA SER A 203 -0.07 9.31 -7.09
C SER A 203 -0.86 10.45 -7.77
N ASP A 204 -0.27 11.11 -8.78
CA ASP A 204 -0.95 12.16 -9.55
C ASP A 204 -2.18 11.64 -10.29
N GLN A 205 -2.12 10.45 -10.89
CA GLN A 205 -3.29 9.86 -11.57
C GLN A 205 -4.43 9.54 -10.60
N ILE A 206 -4.10 9.00 -9.43
CA ILE A 206 -5.11 8.72 -8.41
C ILE A 206 -5.70 10.04 -7.90
N ASN A 207 -4.88 11.06 -7.65
CA ASN A 207 -5.37 12.37 -7.24
C ASN A 207 -6.25 13.04 -8.31
N ASP A 208 -5.92 12.96 -9.61
CA ASP A 208 -6.77 13.47 -10.70
C ASP A 208 -8.11 12.72 -10.75
N LEU A 209 -8.11 11.39 -10.58
CA LEU A 209 -9.34 10.60 -10.50
C LEU A 209 -10.26 11.12 -9.38
N TYR A 210 -9.69 11.38 -8.20
CA TYR A 210 -10.41 11.90 -7.03
C TYR A 210 -10.85 13.35 -7.20
N TRP A 211 -10.01 14.22 -7.74
CA TRP A 211 -10.39 15.61 -8.04
C TRP A 211 -11.59 15.66 -9.00
N ARG A 212 -11.59 14.84 -10.06
CA ARG A 212 -12.74 14.70 -10.98
C ARG A 212 -13.97 14.05 -10.36
N SER A 213 -13.89 13.51 -9.14
CA SER A 213 -15.06 12.96 -8.47
C SER A 213 -16.04 14.04 -8.00
N ILE A 214 -15.56 15.29 -7.84
CA ILE A 214 -16.34 16.43 -7.34
C ILE A 214 -17.57 16.72 -8.22
N ASP A 215 -17.43 16.64 -9.54
CA ASP A 215 -18.48 16.92 -10.52
C ASP A 215 -18.96 15.68 -11.29
N ARG A 216 -18.41 14.49 -10.96
CA ARG A 216 -18.75 13.23 -11.62
C ARG A 216 -19.80 12.44 -10.82
N PRO A 217 -20.88 11.97 -11.46
CA PRO A 217 -21.84 11.07 -10.80
C PRO A 217 -21.17 9.81 -10.25
N LYS A 218 -21.63 9.33 -9.09
CA LYS A 218 -21.05 8.20 -8.35
C LYS A 218 -20.71 6.97 -9.21
N VAL A 219 -21.69 6.42 -9.92
CA VAL A 219 -21.47 5.20 -10.73
C VAL A 219 -20.60 5.46 -11.95
N ALA A 220 -20.64 6.67 -12.52
CA ALA A 220 -19.71 7.07 -13.57
C ALA A 220 -18.28 7.18 -13.03
N HIS A 221 -18.10 7.61 -11.78
CA HIS A 221 -16.80 7.60 -11.11
C HIS A 221 -16.27 6.18 -10.90
N TRP A 222 -17.13 5.24 -10.51
CA TRP A 222 -16.72 3.84 -10.36
C TRP A 222 -16.24 3.23 -11.69
N LEU A 223 -16.93 3.53 -12.79
CA LEU A 223 -16.51 3.08 -14.12
C LEU A 223 -15.16 3.70 -14.53
N ALA A 224 -14.94 4.98 -14.27
CA ALA A 224 -13.68 5.64 -14.57
C ALA A 224 -12.51 5.14 -13.71
N ALA A 225 -12.76 4.82 -12.42
CA ALA A 225 -11.79 4.19 -11.55
C ALA A 225 -11.39 2.80 -12.07
N TYR A 226 -12.37 2.01 -12.51
CA TYR A 226 -12.12 0.73 -13.15
C TYR A 226 -11.31 0.89 -14.44
N GLU A 227 -11.68 1.83 -15.32
CA GLU A 227 -10.93 2.14 -16.53
C GLU A 227 -9.46 2.48 -16.23
N MET A 228 -9.21 3.36 -15.24
CA MET A 228 -7.86 3.70 -14.80
C MET A 228 -7.05 2.45 -14.40
N LEU A 229 -7.62 1.58 -13.57
CA LEU A 229 -6.97 0.35 -13.13
C LEU A 229 -6.62 -0.56 -14.31
N THR A 230 -7.52 -0.70 -15.27
CA THR A 230 -7.34 -1.59 -16.43
C THR A 230 -6.29 -1.12 -17.43
N ARG A 231 -5.80 0.12 -17.33
CA ARG A 231 -4.66 0.59 -18.13
C ARG A 231 -3.36 -0.07 -17.69
N THR A 232 -3.25 -0.43 -16.41
CA THR A 232 -2.05 -1.05 -15.83
C THR A 232 -2.26 -2.53 -15.58
N LEU A 233 -3.41 -2.92 -15.01
CA LEU A 233 -3.70 -4.28 -14.59
C LEU A 233 -4.62 -4.98 -15.56
N THR A 234 -4.35 -6.25 -15.84
CA THR A 234 -5.25 -7.09 -16.64
C THR A 234 -6.36 -7.65 -15.73
N PRO A 235 -7.65 -7.36 -16.00
CA PRO A 235 -8.75 -7.97 -15.26
C PRO A 235 -8.85 -9.48 -15.48
N HIS A 236 -9.59 -10.15 -14.60
CA HIS A 236 -9.95 -11.54 -14.78
C HIS A 236 -10.66 -11.76 -16.14
N PRO A 237 -10.32 -12.80 -16.94
CA PRO A 237 -10.92 -13.02 -18.26
C PRO A 237 -12.46 -13.19 -18.26
N ALA A 238 -13.01 -13.57 -17.11
CA ALA A 238 -14.46 -13.69 -16.88
C ALA A 238 -15.14 -12.41 -16.36
N SER A 239 -14.41 -11.30 -16.21
CA SER A 239 -14.93 -10.05 -15.65
C SER A 239 -16.12 -9.50 -16.44
N ASN A 240 -17.21 -9.25 -15.74
CA ASN A 240 -18.37 -8.56 -16.30
C ASN A 240 -18.08 -7.07 -16.52
N TRP A 241 -17.23 -6.47 -15.66
CA TRP A 241 -16.83 -5.08 -15.78
C TRP A 241 -15.95 -4.85 -17.01
N ALA A 242 -14.96 -5.71 -17.28
CA ALA A 242 -14.09 -5.64 -18.45
C ALA A 242 -14.85 -5.84 -19.77
N ARG A 243 -15.92 -6.64 -19.77
CA ARG A 243 -16.77 -6.88 -20.94
C ARG A 243 -17.78 -5.75 -21.18
N GLY A 244 -17.96 -4.87 -20.21
CA GLY A 244 -19.05 -3.89 -20.17
C GLY A 244 -20.27 -4.45 -19.44
N LEU A 245 -20.73 -3.71 -18.43
CA LEU A 245 -21.95 -4.03 -17.71
C LEU A 245 -23.16 -3.85 -18.64
N SER A 246 -24.18 -4.71 -18.49
CA SER A 246 -25.43 -4.62 -19.25
C SER A 246 -26.20 -3.31 -18.95
N ASP A 247 -27.00 -2.84 -19.91
CA ASP A 247 -27.87 -1.66 -19.74
C ASP A 247 -28.79 -1.75 -18.51
N GLU A 248 -29.25 -2.95 -18.14
CA GLU A 248 -30.05 -3.19 -16.93
C GLU A 248 -29.27 -2.81 -15.66
N VAL A 249 -28.00 -3.20 -15.58
CA VAL A 249 -27.12 -2.83 -14.47
C VAL A 249 -26.78 -1.34 -14.55
N LEU A 250 -26.44 -0.83 -15.74
CA LEU A 250 -26.03 0.56 -15.93
C LEU A 250 -27.13 1.57 -15.57
N SER A 251 -28.37 1.26 -15.90
CA SER A 251 -29.55 2.07 -15.55
C SER A 251 -30.14 1.76 -14.17
N GLY A 252 -29.61 0.73 -13.49
CA GLY A 252 -30.09 0.24 -12.21
C GLY A 252 -29.45 0.90 -10.99
N ALA A 253 -29.73 0.31 -9.81
CA ALA A 253 -29.17 0.79 -8.55
C ALA A 253 -27.68 0.44 -8.40
N PRO A 254 -26.88 1.23 -7.65
CA PRO A 254 -25.44 0.99 -7.45
C PRO A 254 -25.08 -0.42 -6.93
N LYS A 255 -25.99 -1.06 -6.17
CA LYS A 255 -25.81 -2.44 -5.71
C LYS A 255 -25.53 -3.40 -6.89
N GLY A 256 -26.22 -3.22 -8.02
CA GLY A 256 -26.03 -4.03 -9.21
C GLY A 256 -24.59 -4.01 -9.72
N TYR A 257 -23.95 -2.84 -9.73
CA TYR A 257 -22.53 -2.69 -10.08
C TYR A 257 -21.64 -3.52 -9.15
N THR A 258 -21.86 -3.41 -7.83
CA THR A 258 -21.05 -4.13 -6.83
C THR A 258 -21.26 -5.65 -6.86
N ASP A 259 -22.46 -6.11 -7.23
CA ASP A 259 -22.78 -7.54 -7.33
C ASP A 259 -22.10 -8.19 -8.55
N GLN A 260 -21.72 -7.40 -9.56
CA GLN A 260 -21.05 -7.87 -10.79
C GLN A 260 -19.52 -7.95 -10.68
N VAL A 261 -18.93 -7.44 -9.59
CA VAL A 261 -17.48 -7.54 -9.34
C VAL A 261 -17.16 -8.94 -8.85
N LEU A 262 -16.23 -9.63 -9.52
CA LEU A 262 -15.76 -10.95 -9.12
C LEU A 262 -15.01 -10.88 -7.79
N ASP A 263 -14.91 -12.02 -7.12
CA ASP A 263 -14.12 -12.12 -5.90
C ASP A 263 -12.65 -11.81 -6.18
N ASP A 264 -12.05 -12.37 -7.24
CA ASP A 264 -10.70 -12.02 -7.71
C ASP A 264 -10.78 -11.31 -9.07
N GLU A 265 -11.27 -10.08 -9.06
CA GLU A 265 -11.46 -9.26 -10.28
C GLU A 265 -10.12 -8.96 -10.99
N PHE A 266 -9.02 -8.91 -10.25
CA PHE A 266 -7.66 -8.65 -10.74
C PHE A 266 -6.71 -9.73 -10.20
N PRO A 267 -6.63 -10.88 -10.89
CA PRO A 267 -5.84 -12.02 -10.43
C PRO A 267 -4.34 -11.71 -10.43
N LEU A 268 -3.58 -12.50 -9.67
CA LEU A 268 -2.14 -12.33 -9.57
C LEU A 268 -1.45 -12.44 -10.94
N SER A 269 -0.48 -11.56 -11.16
CA SER A 269 0.47 -11.71 -12.28
C SER A 269 1.31 -12.99 -12.10
N MET A 270 1.95 -13.46 -13.17
CA MET A 270 2.83 -14.63 -13.06
C MET A 270 3.97 -14.45 -12.05
N PHE A 271 4.48 -13.23 -11.92
CA PHE A 271 5.48 -12.88 -10.91
C PHE A 271 4.92 -13.13 -9.50
N TYR A 272 3.73 -12.60 -9.21
CA TYR A 272 3.12 -12.74 -7.89
C TYR A 272 2.64 -14.16 -7.58
N GLU A 273 2.16 -14.92 -8.58
CA GLU A 273 1.88 -16.34 -8.43
C GLU A 273 3.11 -17.13 -7.97
N ALA A 274 4.27 -16.83 -8.55
CA ALA A 274 5.53 -17.47 -8.18
C ALA A 274 6.05 -16.99 -6.81
N LEU A 275 6.01 -15.67 -6.56
CA LEU A 275 6.44 -15.08 -5.30
C LEU A 275 5.59 -15.58 -4.13
N ASN A 276 4.27 -15.58 -4.28
CA ASN A 276 3.33 -16.03 -3.25
C ASN A 276 3.65 -17.45 -2.78
N LYS A 277 3.90 -18.39 -3.71
CA LYS A 277 4.26 -19.78 -3.38
C LYS A 277 5.53 -19.89 -2.53
N LYS A 278 6.49 -18.99 -2.72
CA LYS A 278 7.74 -18.97 -1.94
C LYS A 278 7.60 -18.20 -0.63
N MET A 279 6.75 -17.18 -0.59
CA MET A 279 6.56 -16.29 0.55
C MET A 279 5.49 -16.75 1.54
N THR A 280 4.60 -17.68 1.16
CA THR A 280 3.46 -18.11 1.99
C THR A 280 3.89 -18.48 3.41
N ALA A 281 4.89 -19.36 3.55
CA ALA A 281 5.36 -19.79 4.86
C ALA A 281 5.97 -18.64 5.69
N VAL A 282 6.67 -17.71 5.03
CA VAL A 282 7.23 -16.53 5.69
C VAL A 282 6.11 -15.63 6.22
N ILE A 283 5.12 -15.30 5.38
CA ILE A 283 3.99 -14.44 5.75
C ILE A 283 3.19 -15.08 6.89
N GLU A 284 2.89 -16.38 6.81
CA GLU A 284 2.19 -17.12 7.86
C GLU A 284 2.97 -17.12 9.19
N SER A 285 4.31 -17.22 9.14
CA SER A 285 5.16 -17.17 10.34
C SER A 285 5.08 -15.84 11.10
N THR A 286 4.64 -14.77 10.44
CA THR A 286 4.49 -13.45 11.06
C THR A 286 3.16 -13.26 11.80
N ALA A 287 2.30 -14.27 11.82
CA ALA A 287 1.06 -14.20 12.56
C ALA A 287 1.31 -14.00 14.07
N GLY A 288 0.81 -12.90 14.62
CA GLY A 288 1.01 -12.55 16.04
C GLY A 288 2.42 -12.08 16.42
N ILE A 289 3.31 -11.87 15.45
CA ILE A 289 4.66 -11.36 15.70
C ILE A 289 4.63 -9.97 16.37
N THR A 290 5.57 -9.75 17.27
CA THR A 290 5.89 -8.47 17.94
C THR A 290 7.37 -8.19 17.82
N GLY A 291 7.79 -6.94 18.06
CA GLY A 291 9.20 -6.53 18.03
C GLY A 291 10.13 -7.33 18.96
N THR A 292 9.61 -7.95 20.02
CA THR A 292 10.39 -8.79 20.95
C THR A 292 10.45 -10.27 20.57
N THR A 293 9.47 -10.75 19.82
CA THR A 293 9.39 -12.15 19.36
C THR A 293 10.03 -12.36 17.99
N ASP A 294 10.44 -11.29 17.32
CA ASP A 294 11.07 -11.30 16.00
C ASP A 294 12.52 -11.87 15.99
N ALA A 295 13.07 -12.20 17.17
CA ALA A 295 14.38 -12.84 17.28
C ALA A 295 14.48 -14.05 16.33
N ALA A 296 15.46 -14.01 15.43
CA ALA A 296 15.74 -15.07 14.47
C ALA A 296 15.84 -16.44 15.18
N PRO A 297 15.51 -17.56 14.51
CA PRO A 297 15.87 -18.86 15.04
C PRO A 297 17.40 -18.88 15.19
N ALA A 298 17.86 -18.88 16.44
CA ALA A 298 19.25 -19.17 16.76
C ALA A 298 19.57 -20.56 16.21
N ASP A 299 20.58 -20.63 15.35
CA ASP A 299 21.32 -21.81 14.90
C ASP A 299 20.70 -23.17 15.29
N ALA A 300 19.98 -23.79 14.35
CA ALA A 300 19.88 -25.24 14.34
C ALA A 300 21.20 -25.79 13.79
N ALA A 301 22.15 -26.00 14.71
CA ALA A 301 23.37 -26.78 14.48
C ALA A 301 23.06 -28.24 14.08
#